data_AF-A0A6M0Q474-F1
#
_entry.id   AF-A0A6M0Q474-F1
#
_cell.length_a   1.000
_cell.length_b   1.000
_cell.length_c   1.000
_cell.angle_alpha   90.00
_cell.angle_beta   90.00
_cell.angle_gamma   90.00
#
_symmetry.space_group_name_H-M   'P 1'
#
loop_
_entity.id
_entity.type
_entity.pdbx_description
1 polymer ?
#
loop_
_entity_poly.entity_id
_entity_poly.type
_entity_poly.pdbx_seq_one_letter_code
_entity_poly.pdbx_strand_id
1 'polypeptide(L)'
;MWKKRIKVWTVSLLLSLLALPIVNVLIETFVLNGEEGSFFTNVQFLFMVFAVYATPVIILTAIPVQLLAAYVAGKAKRFKVLLSFLIHIIPAVQIGLFGGIGFISLTVLVALIFFTVDYLIMYKETSIKFRYLLFVPFSLLLLFSVPDLLNRTEDAIDYNLIKAKETPNVHLTVNEEKITIKPSSCWSSDDREGCGKDTEPYLLPIDPIGIEELAVSGDVEVVVTVEDEESYTMNAYYLDGNEVVQVDVTGNTFTLPSHIHEQVVKVSVTTDMQQILSFSFGIRNGNRN
;
A
#
# COMPACT_ATOMS: atom_id res chain seq x y z
N MET A 1 -7.79 44.64 32.71
CA MET A 1 -6.98 43.40 32.51
C MET A 1 -7.68 42.34 31.66
N TRP A 2 -8.98 42.10 31.87
CA TRP A 2 -9.78 41.07 31.16
C TRP A 2 -9.89 41.28 29.63
N LYS A 3 -10.15 42.51 29.17
CA LYS A 3 -10.22 42.84 27.72
C LYS A 3 -8.93 42.53 26.95
N LYS A 4 -7.76 42.71 27.56
CA LYS A 4 -6.45 42.37 26.94
C LYS A 4 -6.26 40.85 26.82
N ARG A 5 -6.72 40.08 27.81
CA ARG A 5 -6.62 38.61 27.80
C ARG A 5 -7.54 38.00 26.74
N ILE A 6 -8.79 38.46 26.64
CA ILE A 6 -9.73 38.00 25.60
C ILE A 6 -9.17 38.25 24.20
N LYS A 7 -8.64 39.46 23.93
CA LYS A 7 -8.06 39.79 22.62
C LYS A 7 -6.90 38.86 22.24
N VAL A 8 -6.03 38.53 23.20
CA VAL A 8 -4.90 37.61 23.00
C VAL A 8 -5.40 36.21 22.66
N TRP A 9 -6.46 35.75 23.32
CA TRP A 9 -7.02 34.42 23.12
C TRP A 9 -7.68 34.30 21.75
N THR A 10 -8.47 35.31 21.34
CA THR A 10 -9.12 35.35 20.02
C THR A 10 -8.11 35.37 18.88
N VAL A 11 -7.00 36.11 19.03
CA VAL A 11 -5.94 36.18 18.01
C VAL A 11 -5.18 34.86 17.90
N SER A 12 -4.89 34.19 19.02
CA SER A 12 -4.25 32.86 19.03
C SER A 12 -5.08 31.80 18.32
N LEU A 13 -6.39 31.81 18.60
CA LEU A 13 -7.35 30.94 17.96
C LEU A 13 -7.37 31.13 16.44
N LEU A 14 -7.51 32.39 16.00
CA LEU A 14 -7.59 32.74 14.58
C LEU A 14 -6.33 32.35 13.81
N LEU A 15 -5.15 32.62 14.38
CA LEU A 15 -3.87 32.28 13.75
C LEU A 15 -3.64 30.76 13.68
N SER A 16 -4.05 30.02 14.72
CA SER A 16 -3.95 28.55 14.70
C SER A 16 -4.89 27.93 13.66
N LEU A 17 -6.12 28.44 13.55
CA LEU A 17 -7.09 28.00 12.53
C LEU A 17 -6.62 28.33 11.11
N LEU A 18 -5.93 29.46 10.91
CA LEU A 18 -5.32 29.84 9.61
C LEU A 18 -4.08 29.01 9.26
N ALA A 19 -3.35 28.49 10.25
CA ALA A 19 -2.15 27.68 10.00
C ALA A 19 -2.49 26.27 9.46
N LEU A 20 -3.63 25.71 9.85
CA LEU A 20 -4.07 24.38 9.42
C LEU A 20 -4.18 24.20 7.89
N PRO A 21 -4.88 25.07 7.14
CA PRO A 21 -4.95 24.94 5.69
C PRO A 21 -3.58 25.10 5.02
N ILE A 22 -2.69 25.94 5.56
CA ILE A 22 -1.33 26.13 5.03
C ILE A 22 -0.51 24.84 5.19
N VAL A 23 -0.57 24.22 6.36
CA VAL A 23 0.13 22.95 6.62
C VAL A 23 -0.42 21.83 5.74
N ASN A 24 -1.73 21.79 5.52
CA ASN A 24 -2.35 20.78 4.65
C ASN A 24 -1.85 20.89 3.20
N VAL A 25 -1.80 22.11 2.63
CA VAL A 25 -1.27 22.35 1.29
C VAL A 25 0.21 21.95 1.17
N LEU A 26 1.01 22.21 2.21
CA LEU A 26 2.42 21.81 2.24
C LEU A 26 2.60 20.30 2.29
N ILE A 27 1.79 19.58 3.10
CA ILE A 27 1.84 18.11 3.17
C ILE A 27 1.47 17.52 1.81
N GLU A 28 0.42 18.02 1.17
CA GLU A 28 -0.03 17.51 -0.13
C GLU A 28 1.02 17.70 -1.23
N THR A 29 1.62 18.89 -1.30
CA THR A 29 2.66 19.22 -2.29
C THR A 29 3.91 18.34 -2.14
N PHE A 30 4.22 17.91 -0.91
CA PHE A 30 5.39 17.06 -0.63
C PHE A 30 5.09 15.56 -0.67
N VAL A 31 3.84 15.14 -0.40
CA VAL A 31 3.46 13.73 -0.20
C VAL A 31 2.69 13.13 -1.39
N LEU A 32 1.95 13.93 -2.17
CA LEU A 32 1.06 13.44 -3.24
C LEU A 32 1.55 13.77 -4.66
N ASN A 33 2.86 13.84 -4.88
CA ASN A 33 3.49 14.10 -6.18
C ASN A 33 3.28 13.01 -7.27
N GLY A 34 2.16 12.27 -7.24
CA GLY A 34 1.93 11.12 -8.12
C GLY A 34 0.55 11.00 -8.78
N GLU A 35 -0.46 11.82 -8.44
CA GLU A 35 -1.78 11.68 -9.08
C GLU A 35 -2.02 12.75 -10.16
N GLU A 36 -2.39 12.29 -11.36
CA GLU A 36 -2.84 13.11 -12.49
C GLU A 36 -4.20 13.76 -12.19
N GLY A 37 -4.20 14.74 -11.29
CA GLY A 37 -5.32 15.61 -11.00
C GLY A 37 -4.89 17.07 -11.10
N SER A 38 -5.80 17.96 -11.51
CA SER A 38 -5.51 19.40 -11.44
C SER A 38 -5.29 19.75 -9.96
N PHE A 39 -4.10 20.24 -9.61
CA PHE A 39 -3.70 20.63 -8.26
C PHE A 39 -4.79 21.42 -7.52
N PHE A 40 -5.48 22.31 -8.23
CA PHE A 40 -6.56 23.12 -7.67
C PHE A 40 -7.81 22.31 -7.29
N THR A 41 -8.14 21.25 -8.02
CA THR A 41 -9.32 20.42 -7.75
C THR A 41 -9.12 19.55 -6.51
N ASN A 42 -7.93 18.96 -6.35
CA ASN A 42 -7.57 18.15 -5.18
C ASN A 42 -7.50 19.02 -3.91
N VAL A 43 -6.85 20.18 -3.99
CA VAL A 43 -6.79 21.15 -2.88
C VAL A 43 -8.20 21.63 -2.49
N GLN A 44 -9.08 21.92 -3.46
CA GLN A 44 -10.44 22.38 -3.17
C GLN A 44 -11.28 21.30 -2.49
N PHE A 45 -11.19 20.04 -2.95
CA PHE A 45 -11.89 18.91 -2.35
C PHE A 45 -11.41 18.65 -0.92
N LEU A 46 -10.09 18.61 -0.69
CA LEU A 46 -9.53 18.44 0.64
C LEU A 46 -9.90 19.59 1.59
N PHE A 47 -9.89 20.84 1.09
CA PHE A 47 -10.31 22.00 1.88
C PHE A 47 -11.77 21.88 2.29
N MET A 48 -12.64 21.38 1.40
CA MET A 48 -14.05 21.14 1.68
C MET A 48 -14.21 20.03 2.74
N VAL A 49 -13.49 18.92 2.61
CA VAL A 49 -13.51 17.82 3.59
C VAL A 49 -13.00 18.29 4.96
N PHE A 50 -11.91 19.05 5.01
CA PHE A 50 -11.41 19.64 6.25
C PHE A 50 -12.39 20.67 6.86
N ALA A 51 -12.98 21.52 6.03
CA ALA A 51 -13.95 22.53 6.46
C ALA A 51 -15.22 21.89 7.04
N VAL A 52 -15.71 20.80 6.44
CA VAL A 52 -16.96 20.14 6.83
C VAL A 52 -16.76 19.18 8.01
N TYR A 53 -15.69 18.39 8.00
CA TYR A 53 -15.52 17.30 8.97
C TYR A 53 -14.51 17.60 10.07
N ALA A 54 -13.36 18.20 9.75
CA ALA A 54 -12.33 18.47 10.75
C ALA A 54 -12.63 19.72 11.57
N THR A 55 -13.21 20.75 10.96
CA THR A 55 -13.46 22.04 11.63
C THR A 55 -14.40 21.93 12.83
N PRO A 56 -15.54 21.21 12.78
CA PRO A 56 -16.38 21.02 13.97
C PRO A 56 -15.64 20.30 15.10
N VAL A 57 -14.85 19.29 14.77
CA VAL A 57 -14.06 18.54 15.75
C VAL A 57 -12.99 19.43 16.38
N ILE A 58 -12.27 20.21 15.59
CA ILE A 58 -11.26 21.17 16.06
C ILE A 58 -11.93 22.24 16.95
N ILE A 59 -13.09 22.75 16.57
CA ILE A 59 -13.85 23.73 17.37
C ILE A 59 -14.23 23.14 18.74
N LEU A 60 -14.70 21.89 18.75
CA LEU A 60 -15.16 21.22 19.97
C LEU A 60 -14.01 20.73 20.87
N THR A 61 -12.82 20.48 20.33
CA THR A 61 -11.71 19.87 21.07
C THR A 61 -10.52 20.80 21.27
N ALA A 62 -10.06 21.49 20.23
CA ALA A 62 -8.88 22.36 20.31
C ALA A 62 -9.19 23.66 21.05
N ILE A 63 -10.39 24.25 20.89
CA ILE A 63 -10.73 25.51 21.57
C ILE A 63 -10.75 25.33 23.09
N PRO A 64 -11.44 24.33 23.68
CA PRO A 64 -11.38 24.11 25.12
C PRO A 64 -9.96 23.86 25.63
N VAL A 65 -9.16 23.09 24.88
CA VAL A 65 -7.75 22.81 25.20
C VAL A 65 -6.92 24.10 25.22
N GLN A 66 -7.08 24.97 24.22
CA GLN A 66 -6.40 26.28 24.14
C GLN A 66 -6.73 27.14 25.37
N LEU A 67 -8.02 27.26 25.68
CA LEU A 67 -8.50 28.07 26.80
C LEU A 67 -8.00 27.53 28.14
N LEU A 68 -7.98 26.20 28.29
CA LEU A 68 -7.47 25.52 29.47
C LEU A 68 -5.96 25.73 29.61
N ALA A 69 -5.20 25.57 28.53
CA ALA A 69 -3.75 25.79 28.53
C ALA A 69 -3.42 27.23 28.93
N ALA A 70 -4.08 28.21 28.32
CA ALA A 70 -3.91 29.62 28.63
C ALA A 70 -4.25 29.95 30.10
N TYR A 71 -5.33 29.39 30.63
CA TYR A 71 -5.75 29.60 32.00
C TYR A 71 -4.80 28.97 33.02
N VAL A 72 -4.47 27.70 32.85
CA VAL A 72 -3.66 26.92 33.78
C VAL A 72 -2.21 27.40 33.75
N ALA A 73 -1.62 27.56 32.56
CA ALA A 73 -0.25 28.04 32.42
C ALA A 73 -0.11 29.53 32.79
N GLY A 74 -1.20 30.31 32.71
CA GLY A 74 -1.26 31.68 33.21
C GLY A 74 -1.23 31.80 34.74
N LYS A 75 -1.67 30.76 35.47
CA LYS A 75 -1.65 30.70 36.94
C LYS A 75 -0.40 30.04 37.52
N ALA A 76 0.27 29.18 36.76
CA ALA A 76 1.46 28.48 37.23
C ALA A 76 2.66 29.43 37.45
N LYS A 77 3.39 29.29 38.57
CA LYS A 77 4.59 30.10 38.84
C LYS A 77 5.85 29.59 38.13
N ARG A 78 5.93 28.27 37.87
CA ARG A 78 7.06 27.58 37.22
C ARG A 78 6.54 26.64 36.12
N PHE A 79 7.41 26.24 35.19
CA PHE A 79 7.12 25.26 34.13
C PHE A 79 5.93 25.59 33.21
N LYS A 80 5.63 26.88 33.02
CA LYS A 80 4.46 27.33 32.23
C LYS A 80 4.41 26.72 30.81
N VAL A 81 5.57 26.66 30.16
CA VAL A 81 5.72 26.11 28.80
C VAL A 81 5.45 24.61 28.78
N LEU A 82 6.06 23.84 29.69
CA LEU A 82 5.84 22.40 29.79
C LEU A 82 4.38 22.07 30.10
N LEU A 83 3.76 22.84 31.00
CA LEU A 83 2.36 22.65 31.37
C LEU A 83 1.42 22.94 30.18
N SER A 84 1.68 24.02 29.44
CA SER A 84 0.95 24.33 28.21
C SER A 84 1.14 23.23 27.15
N PHE A 85 2.36 22.73 26.97
CA PHE A 85 2.65 21.62 26.06
C PHE A 85 1.87 20.36 26.40
N LEU A 86 1.92 19.92 27.67
CA LEU A 86 1.22 18.72 28.11
C LEU A 86 -0.30 18.82 27.94
N ILE A 87 -0.87 20.00 28.19
CA ILE A 87 -2.32 20.25 28.00
C ILE A 87 -2.71 20.13 26.53
N HIS A 88 -1.84 20.45 25.58
CA HIS A 88 -2.11 20.27 24.15
C HIS A 88 -1.90 18.82 23.70
N ILE A 89 -0.80 18.19 24.12
CA ILE A 89 -0.37 16.89 23.58
C ILE A 89 -1.15 15.72 24.17
N ILE A 90 -1.44 15.72 25.48
CA ILE A 90 -2.12 14.59 26.12
C ILE A 90 -3.52 14.36 25.52
N PRO A 91 -4.40 15.37 25.40
CA PRO A 91 -5.71 15.20 24.78
C PRO A 91 -5.60 14.80 23.30
N ALA A 92 -4.60 15.32 22.58
CA ALA A 92 -4.40 14.98 21.18
C ALA A 92 -4.04 13.51 20.97
N VAL A 93 -3.15 12.96 21.80
CA VAL A 93 -2.83 11.53 21.79
C VAL A 93 -4.07 10.71 22.15
N GLN A 94 -4.84 11.12 23.17
CA GLN A 94 -6.07 10.43 23.56
C GLN A 94 -7.12 10.40 22.44
N ILE A 95 -7.32 11.52 21.74
CA ILE A 95 -8.21 11.59 20.57
C ILE A 95 -7.66 10.71 19.44
N GLY A 96 -6.35 10.75 19.24
CA GLY A 96 -5.65 9.94 18.24
C GLY A 96 -5.85 8.44 18.42
N LEU A 97 -5.85 7.96 19.67
CA LEU A 97 -6.01 6.53 19.98
C LEU A 97 -7.33 5.93 19.45
N PHE A 98 -8.38 6.75 19.25
CA PHE A 98 -9.63 6.28 18.66
C PHE A 98 -9.55 5.98 17.16
N GLY A 99 -8.53 6.49 16.46
CA GLY A 99 -8.37 6.34 15.00
C GLY A 99 -7.10 5.61 14.57
N GLY A 100 -6.34 5.02 15.51
CA GLY A 100 -5.09 4.31 15.21
C GLY A 100 -3.87 5.21 14.99
N ILE A 101 -2.73 4.60 14.65
CA ILE A 101 -1.41 5.27 14.66
C ILE A 101 -1.34 6.49 13.72
N GLY A 102 -1.88 6.38 12.51
CA GLY A 102 -1.90 7.51 11.57
C GLY A 102 -2.71 8.71 12.09
N PHE A 103 -3.82 8.43 12.78
CA PHE A 103 -4.66 9.47 13.38
C PHE A 103 -3.99 10.12 14.59
N ILE A 104 -3.23 9.35 15.40
CA ILE A 104 -2.40 9.89 16.49
C ILE A 104 -1.39 10.90 15.96
N SER A 105 -0.69 10.58 14.87
CA SER A 105 0.30 11.48 14.27
C SER A 105 -0.34 12.81 13.84
N LEU A 106 -1.51 12.73 13.20
CA LEU A 106 -2.26 13.91 12.76
C LEU A 106 -2.73 14.78 13.93
N THR A 107 -3.34 14.17 14.96
CA THR A 107 -3.85 14.94 16.11
C THR A 107 -2.73 15.59 16.90
N VAL A 108 -1.59 14.90 17.07
CA VAL A 108 -0.39 15.45 17.73
C VAL A 108 0.18 16.60 16.92
N LEU A 109 0.23 16.49 15.59
CA LEU A 109 0.70 17.59 14.73
C LEU A 109 -0.16 18.84 14.89
N VAL A 110 -1.49 18.68 14.85
CA VAL A 110 -2.44 19.78 15.06
C VAL A 110 -2.21 20.43 16.44
N ALA A 111 -2.07 19.63 17.49
CA ALA A 111 -1.82 20.13 18.84
C ALA A 111 -0.49 20.90 18.96
N LEU A 112 0.55 20.49 18.23
CA LEU A 112 1.82 21.22 18.19
C LEU A 112 1.69 22.58 17.51
N ILE A 113 0.85 22.71 16.47
CA ILE A 113 0.55 24.00 15.84
C ILE A 113 -0.10 24.94 16.85
N PHE A 114 -1.17 24.47 17.52
CA PHE A 114 -1.88 25.25 18.52
C PHE A 114 -0.99 25.65 19.70
N PHE A 115 -0.16 24.74 20.20
CA PHE A 115 0.84 25.02 21.24
C PHE A 115 1.86 26.08 20.79
N THR A 116 2.37 25.98 19.57
CA THR A 116 3.37 26.91 19.03
C THR A 116 2.80 28.33 18.92
N VAL A 117 1.56 28.44 18.43
CA VAL A 117 0.87 29.74 18.32
C VAL A 117 0.58 30.34 19.70
N ASP A 118 0.12 29.53 20.67
CA ASP A 118 -0.08 29.96 22.06
C ASP A 118 1.23 30.42 22.71
N TYR A 119 2.31 29.67 22.48
CA TYR A 119 3.64 30.02 22.95
C TYR A 119 4.08 31.39 22.44
N LEU A 120 3.91 31.64 21.14
CA LEU A 120 4.30 32.89 20.48
C LEU A 120 3.59 34.12 21.02
N ILE A 121 2.30 33.97 21.31
CA ILE A 121 1.45 35.10 21.71
C ILE A 121 1.57 35.35 23.22
N MET A 122 1.70 34.29 24.04
CA MET A 122 1.66 34.40 25.49
C MET A 122 3.03 34.48 26.18
N TYR A 123 4.10 33.98 25.56
CA TYR A 123 5.40 33.77 26.23
C TYR A 123 6.59 34.49 25.56
N LYS A 124 6.34 35.70 25.04
CA LYS A 124 7.31 36.61 24.38
C LYS A 124 8.67 36.82 25.09
N GLU A 125 8.81 36.46 26.37
CA GLU A 125 9.98 36.77 27.22
C GLU A 125 10.92 35.58 27.50
N THR A 126 10.66 34.38 26.97
CA THR A 126 11.53 33.22 27.27
C THR A 126 12.72 33.13 26.30
N SER A 127 13.94 32.97 26.83
CA SER A 127 15.23 32.96 26.11
C SER A 127 15.48 31.75 25.21
N ILE A 128 14.51 30.83 25.10
CA ILE A 128 14.59 29.71 24.16
C ILE A 128 14.53 30.32 22.76
N LYS A 129 15.61 30.16 21.98
CA LYS A 129 15.69 30.72 20.63
C LYS A 129 14.54 30.13 19.81
N PHE A 130 13.55 30.97 19.52
CA PHE A 130 12.33 30.76 18.72
C PHE A 130 12.46 29.70 17.61
N ARG A 131 13.61 29.69 16.92
CA ARG A 131 13.96 28.71 15.88
C ARG A 131 13.70 27.26 16.30
N TYR A 132 14.11 26.85 17.49
CA TYR A 132 14.07 25.43 17.88
C TYR A 132 12.65 24.92 18.10
N LEU A 133 11.77 25.77 18.63
CA LEU A 133 10.39 25.40 18.94
C LEU A 133 9.52 25.33 17.67
N LEU A 134 9.83 26.18 16.68
CA LEU A 134 9.23 26.12 15.34
C LEU A 134 9.58 24.81 14.62
N PHE A 135 10.79 24.28 14.81
CA PHE A 135 11.23 23.05 14.12
C PHE A 135 10.67 21.77 14.72
N VAL A 136 10.24 21.74 15.99
CA VAL A 136 9.70 20.52 16.64
C VAL A 136 8.57 19.85 15.83
N PRO A 137 7.51 20.55 15.40
CA PRO A 137 6.47 19.93 14.59
C PRO A 137 6.98 19.42 13.24
N PHE A 138 7.86 20.17 12.56
CA PHE A 138 8.44 19.74 11.29
C PHE A 138 9.37 18.53 11.44
N SER A 139 10.17 18.48 12.51
CA SER A 139 11.06 17.37 12.82
C SER A 139 10.28 16.11 13.17
N LEU A 140 9.17 16.24 13.92
CA LEU A 140 8.28 15.11 14.20
C LEU A 140 7.58 14.62 12.93
N LEU A 141 7.07 15.54 12.10
CA LEU A 141 6.44 15.21 10.81
C LEU A 141 7.43 14.46 9.91
N LEU A 142 8.67 14.95 9.81
CA LEU A 142 9.73 14.30 9.03
C LEU A 142 10.06 12.90 9.58
N LEU A 143 10.15 12.73 10.91
CA LEU A 143 10.34 11.42 11.55
C LEU A 143 9.18 10.45 11.28
N PHE A 144 7.94 10.93 11.29
CA PHE A 144 6.75 10.11 11.03
C PHE A 144 6.57 9.80 9.53
N SER A 145 7.05 10.66 8.64
CA SER A 145 7.02 10.43 7.20
C SER A 145 8.12 9.49 6.71
N VAL A 146 9.20 9.29 7.46
CA VAL A 146 10.32 8.43 7.04
C VAL A 146 9.90 6.98 6.74
N PRO A 147 9.12 6.28 7.59
CA PRO A 147 8.68 4.92 7.28
C PRO A 147 7.83 4.84 6.00
N ASP A 148 6.89 5.77 5.81
CA ASP A 148 6.04 5.81 4.61
C ASP A 148 6.85 6.14 3.36
N LEU A 149 7.85 7.03 3.48
CA LEU A 149 8.75 7.36 2.39
C LEU A 149 9.65 6.17 2.01
N LEU A 150 10.14 5.42 3.00
CA LEU A 150 10.95 4.22 2.79
C LEU A 150 10.14 3.12 2.10
N ASN A 151 8.93 2.83 2.59
CA ASN A 151 8.04 1.85 1.96
C ASN A 151 7.71 2.24 0.52
N ARG A 152 7.37 3.51 0.26
CA ARG A 152 7.11 3.98 -1.11
C ARG A 152 8.33 3.90 -2.02
N THR A 153 9.53 4.10 -1.49
CA THR A 153 10.75 3.93 -2.29
C THR A 153 11.03 2.46 -2.60
N GLU A 154 10.73 1.54 -1.67
CA GLU A 154 10.79 0.09 -1.92
C GLU A 154 9.77 -0.31 -2.98
N ASP A 155 8.50 0.10 -2.84
CA ASP A 155 7.44 -0.16 -3.82
C ASP A 155 7.77 0.40 -5.22
N ALA A 156 8.36 1.60 -5.27
CA ALA A 156 8.76 2.22 -6.54
C ALA A 156 9.97 1.53 -7.18
N ILE A 157 10.89 0.98 -6.39
CA ILE A 157 12.01 0.19 -6.89
C ILE A 157 11.48 -1.13 -7.48
N ASP A 158 10.58 -1.81 -6.76
CA ASP A 158 9.96 -3.06 -7.20
C ASP A 158 9.10 -2.86 -8.45
N TYR A 159 8.32 -1.77 -8.53
CA TYR A 159 7.54 -1.46 -9.73
C TYR A 159 8.40 -1.25 -10.98
N ASN A 160 9.53 -0.53 -10.86
CA ASN A 160 10.42 -0.30 -12.00
C ASN A 160 11.13 -1.58 -12.44
N LEU A 161 11.48 -2.46 -11.51
CA LEU A 161 12.01 -3.80 -11.80
C LEU A 161 10.96 -4.66 -12.52
N ILE A 162 9.71 -4.66 -12.05
CA ILE A 162 8.58 -5.36 -12.69
C ILE A 162 8.34 -4.85 -14.11
N LYS A 163 8.30 -3.53 -14.30
CA LYS A 163 8.01 -2.91 -15.61
C LYS A 163 9.09 -3.17 -16.65
N ALA A 164 10.35 -3.30 -16.22
CA ALA A 164 11.48 -3.55 -17.11
C ALA A 164 11.64 -5.04 -17.45
N LYS A 165 11.02 -5.94 -16.67
CA LYS A 165 11.16 -7.38 -16.86
C LYS A 165 10.22 -7.88 -17.96
N GLU A 166 10.81 -8.46 -18.99
CA GLU A 166 10.04 -9.13 -20.04
C GLU A 166 9.48 -10.46 -19.53
N THR A 167 8.38 -10.92 -20.13
CA THR A 167 7.81 -12.23 -19.84
C THR A 167 8.75 -13.32 -20.38
N PRO A 168 9.32 -14.19 -19.52
CA PRO A 168 10.24 -15.23 -19.97
C PRO A 168 9.49 -16.30 -20.78
N ASN A 169 10.20 -16.97 -21.69
CA ASN A 169 9.64 -18.13 -22.37
C ASN A 169 9.64 -19.34 -21.44
N VAL A 170 8.70 -20.25 -21.65
CA VAL A 170 8.64 -21.53 -20.97
C VAL A 170 8.99 -22.63 -21.95
N HIS A 171 10.01 -23.41 -21.63
CA HIS A 171 10.35 -24.63 -22.35
C HIS A 171 9.68 -25.82 -21.68
N LEU A 172 8.82 -26.48 -22.43
CA LEU A 172 8.17 -27.72 -22.02
C LEU A 172 8.87 -28.88 -22.73
N THR A 173 9.26 -29.91 -21.99
CA THR A 173 9.71 -31.18 -22.55
C THR A 173 8.72 -32.26 -22.15
N VAL A 174 8.05 -32.86 -23.13
CA VAL A 174 7.07 -33.92 -22.91
C VAL A 174 7.56 -35.17 -23.63
N ASN A 175 7.87 -36.23 -22.89
CA ASN A 175 8.39 -37.49 -23.45
C ASN A 175 9.50 -37.27 -24.52
N GLU A 176 10.48 -36.41 -24.19
CA GLU A 176 11.61 -36.00 -25.06
C GLU A 176 11.29 -34.99 -26.18
N GLU A 177 10.02 -34.67 -26.45
CA GLU A 177 9.62 -33.62 -27.39
C GLU A 177 9.66 -32.24 -26.70
N LYS A 178 10.45 -31.31 -27.24
CA LYS A 178 10.62 -29.97 -26.68
C LYS A 178 9.81 -28.93 -27.45
N ILE A 179 8.93 -28.23 -26.75
CA ILE A 179 8.19 -27.06 -27.26
C ILE A 179 8.50 -25.82 -26.43
N THR A 180 8.37 -24.65 -27.05
CA THR A 180 8.53 -23.37 -26.37
C THR A 180 7.20 -22.64 -26.39
N ILE A 181 6.69 -22.34 -25.21
CA ILE A 181 5.41 -21.68 -25.00
C ILE A 181 5.68 -20.28 -24.45
N LYS A 182 5.00 -19.29 -25.03
CA LYS A 182 5.00 -17.93 -24.48
C LYS A 182 3.85 -17.81 -23.47
N PRO A 183 4.12 -17.77 -22.16
CA PRO A 183 3.05 -17.71 -21.17
C PRO A 183 2.40 -16.33 -21.13
N SER A 184 1.18 -16.26 -20.61
CA SER A 184 0.65 -15.00 -20.08
C SER A 184 1.28 -14.73 -18.72
N SER A 185 1.69 -13.49 -18.44
CA SER A 185 2.28 -13.12 -17.15
C SER A 185 1.43 -12.10 -16.40
N CYS A 186 1.39 -12.24 -15.08
CA CYS A 186 0.77 -11.29 -14.17
C CYS A 186 1.61 -11.20 -12.89
N TRP A 187 1.63 -10.04 -12.23
CA TRP A 187 2.35 -9.83 -10.97
C TRP A 187 1.37 -9.61 -9.84
N SER A 188 1.56 -10.30 -8.71
CA SER A 188 0.68 -10.17 -7.54
C SER A 188 1.50 -10.22 -6.25
N SER A 189 1.43 -9.18 -5.43
CA SER A 189 2.12 -9.14 -4.12
C SER A 189 1.63 -10.20 -3.13
N ASP A 190 0.36 -10.59 -3.22
CA ASP A 190 -0.32 -11.45 -2.24
C ASP A 190 -0.99 -12.69 -2.84
N ASP A 191 -0.52 -13.14 -4.02
CA ASP A 191 -0.98 -14.37 -4.68
C ASP A 191 -2.51 -14.48 -4.95
N ARG A 192 -3.29 -13.39 -4.78
CA ARG A 192 -4.76 -13.42 -4.70
C ARG A 192 -5.53 -12.25 -5.34
N GLU A 193 -4.94 -11.07 -5.51
CA GLU A 193 -5.66 -9.91 -6.07
C GLU A 193 -5.19 -9.59 -7.49
N GLY A 194 -6.10 -9.74 -8.47
CA GLY A 194 -5.90 -9.29 -9.85
C GLY A 194 -5.34 -10.31 -10.85
N CYS A 195 -4.59 -11.31 -10.39
CA CYS A 195 -4.06 -12.38 -11.27
C CYS A 195 -4.94 -13.64 -11.20
N GLY A 196 -5.87 -13.79 -12.15
CA GLY A 196 -6.65 -15.02 -12.27
C GLY A 196 -5.77 -16.19 -12.70
N LYS A 197 -5.66 -17.23 -11.87
CA LYS A 197 -5.05 -18.51 -12.26
C LYS A 197 -6.12 -19.32 -13.00
N ASP A 198 -5.89 -19.60 -14.28
CA ASP A 198 -6.76 -20.49 -15.04
C ASP A 198 -6.46 -21.93 -14.64
N THR A 199 -7.33 -22.50 -13.79
CA THR A 199 -7.18 -23.84 -13.21
C THR A 199 -8.15 -24.85 -13.82
N GLU A 200 -8.88 -24.50 -14.87
CA GLU A 200 -9.95 -25.34 -15.44
C GLU A 200 -9.48 -26.01 -16.76
N PRO A 201 -8.92 -27.23 -16.69
CA PRO A 201 -8.64 -28.04 -17.87
C PRO A 201 -9.94 -28.47 -18.57
N TYR A 202 -9.86 -28.73 -19.87
CA TYR A 202 -11.00 -29.15 -20.69
C TYR A 202 -10.58 -30.16 -21.75
N LEU A 203 -11.53 -30.99 -22.20
CA LEU A 203 -11.30 -31.98 -23.24
C LEU A 203 -10.99 -31.32 -24.60
N LEU A 204 -10.01 -31.85 -25.31
CA LEU A 204 -9.65 -31.34 -26.62
C LEU A 204 -10.75 -31.70 -27.65
N PRO A 205 -11.24 -30.74 -28.44
CA PRO A 205 -12.12 -31.06 -29.56
C PRO A 205 -11.34 -31.77 -30.68
N ILE A 206 -12.07 -32.34 -31.64
CA ILE A 206 -11.47 -33.08 -32.77
C ILE A 206 -10.62 -32.15 -33.64
N ASP A 207 -11.09 -30.92 -33.84
CA ASP A 207 -10.40 -29.92 -34.64
C ASP A 207 -9.36 -29.16 -33.78
N PRO A 208 -8.20 -28.78 -34.35
CA PRO A 208 -7.19 -28.02 -33.62
C PRO A 208 -7.72 -26.65 -33.20
N ILE A 209 -7.41 -26.24 -31.96
CA ILE A 209 -7.92 -25.00 -31.37
C ILE A 209 -6.87 -23.88 -31.27
N GLY A 210 -5.71 -24.06 -31.91
CA GLY A 210 -4.65 -23.07 -31.93
C GLY A 210 -3.84 -22.98 -30.64
N ILE A 211 -3.82 -24.06 -29.84
CA ILE A 211 -2.84 -24.26 -28.77
C ILE A 211 -1.79 -25.28 -29.24
N GLU A 212 -0.64 -25.32 -28.57
CA GLU A 212 0.36 -26.36 -28.81
C GLU A 212 -0.19 -27.71 -28.35
N GLU A 213 -0.29 -28.68 -29.27
CA GLU A 213 -0.85 -30.01 -29.02
C GLU A 213 0.22 -31.08 -29.28
N LEU A 214 0.47 -31.94 -28.28
CA LEU A 214 1.52 -32.95 -28.31
C LEU A 214 0.93 -34.36 -28.39
N ALA A 215 1.45 -35.17 -29.30
CA ALA A 215 1.05 -36.57 -29.43
C ALA A 215 1.87 -37.44 -28.46
N VAL A 216 1.21 -38.12 -27.53
CA VAL A 216 1.87 -38.92 -26.48
C VAL A 216 1.34 -40.34 -26.45
N SER A 217 2.15 -41.26 -25.93
CA SER A 217 1.74 -42.66 -25.69
C SER A 217 2.29 -43.16 -24.36
N GLY A 218 1.43 -43.75 -23.53
CA GLY A 218 1.82 -44.23 -22.20
C GLY A 218 1.80 -43.13 -21.14
N ASP A 219 2.56 -43.33 -20.06
CA ASP A 219 2.69 -42.31 -19.02
C ASP A 219 3.41 -41.07 -19.60
N VAL A 220 2.96 -39.89 -19.20
CA VAL A 220 3.45 -38.63 -19.76
C VAL A 220 4.31 -37.94 -18.71
N GLU A 221 5.61 -37.87 -18.95
CA GLU A 221 6.52 -37.08 -18.12
C GLU A 221 6.67 -35.69 -18.72
N VAL A 222 6.39 -34.67 -17.91
CA VAL A 222 6.43 -33.26 -18.30
C VAL A 222 7.48 -32.55 -17.47
N VAL A 223 8.49 -32.02 -18.14
CA VAL A 223 9.53 -31.18 -17.54
C VAL A 223 9.32 -29.74 -17.99
N VAL A 224 9.17 -28.84 -17.03
CA VAL A 224 9.02 -27.40 -17.26
C VAL A 224 10.36 -26.72 -16.98
N THR A 225 10.74 -25.76 -17.79
CA THR A 225 11.90 -24.89 -17.54
C THR A 225 11.52 -23.47 -17.95
N VAL A 226 11.63 -22.54 -17.01
CA VAL A 226 11.39 -21.12 -17.28
C VAL A 226 12.73 -20.46 -17.63
N GLU A 227 12.76 -19.74 -18.74
CA GLU A 227 13.95 -19.00 -19.18
C GLU A 227 14.35 -17.95 -18.14
N ASP A 228 15.65 -17.84 -17.84
CA ASP A 228 16.24 -16.90 -16.88
C ASP A 228 15.73 -17.00 -15.42
N GLU A 229 15.08 -18.10 -15.03
CA GLU A 229 14.62 -18.37 -13.67
C GLU A 229 15.24 -19.65 -13.09
N GLU A 230 15.92 -19.51 -11.94
CA GLU A 230 16.54 -20.65 -11.24
C GLU A 230 15.63 -21.29 -10.18
N SER A 231 14.64 -20.54 -9.68
CA SER A 231 13.72 -20.96 -8.62
C SER A 231 12.31 -20.51 -8.92
N TYR A 232 11.36 -21.45 -8.83
CA TYR A 232 9.94 -21.18 -8.98
C TYR A 232 9.11 -22.30 -8.37
N THR A 233 7.86 -21.97 -8.04
CA THR A 233 6.84 -22.95 -7.65
C THR A 233 5.91 -23.18 -8.82
N MET A 234 5.41 -24.41 -8.98
CA MET A 234 4.57 -24.79 -10.11
C MET A 234 3.34 -25.55 -9.64
N ASN A 235 2.20 -25.26 -10.25
CA ASN A 235 0.97 -26.02 -10.12
C ASN A 235 0.46 -26.39 -11.50
N ALA A 236 0.15 -27.67 -11.70
CA ALA A 236 -0.45 -28.19 -12.92
C ALA A 236 -1.80 -28.82 -12.61
N TYR A 237 -2.75 -28.67 -13.54
CA TYR A 237 -4.11 -29.18 -13.42
C TYR A 237 -4.51 -29.95 -14.68
N TYR A 238 -5.12 -31.11 -14.48
CA TYR A 238 -5.65 -31.98 -15.54
C TYR A 238 -7.02 -32.54 -15.14
N LEU A 239 -7.76 -33.11 -16.08
CA LEU A 239 -8.99 -33.85 -15.86
C LEU A 239 -8.69 -35.34 -15.69
N ASP A 240 -9.23 -35.92 -14.62
CA ASP A 240 -9.42 -37.36 -14.47
C ASP A 240 -10.92 -37.65 -14.51
N GLY A 241 -11.38 -38.22 -15.62
CA GLY A 241 -12.81 -38.28 -15.95
C GLY A 241 -13.42 -36.88 -16.06
N ASN A 242 -14.28 -36.52 -15.08
CA ASN A 242 -14.94 -35.21 -15.00
C ASN A 242 -14.41 -34.33 -13.84
N GLU A 243 -13.41 -34.80 -13.09
CA GLU A 243 -12.88 -34.08 -11.94
C GLU A 243 -11.58 -33.35 -12.31
N VAL A 244 -11.44 -32.11 -11.86
CA VAL A 244 -10.19 -31.35 -11.98
C VAL A 244 -9.25 -31.79 -10.87
N VAL A 245 -8.09 -32.30 -11.23
CA VAL A 245 -7.06 -32.81 -10.32
C VAL A 245 -5.82 -31.94 -10.42
N GLN A 246 -5.30 -31.52 -9.26
CA GLN A 246 -3.99 -30.88 -9.15
C GLN A 246 -2.90 -31.94 -9.10
N VAL A 247 -1.85 -31.79 -9.90
CA VAL A 247 -0.73 -32.72 -9.94
C VAL A 247 0.26 -32.43 -8.81
N ASP A 248 0.78 -33.50 -8.19
CA ASP A 248 1.94 -33.40 -7.30
C ASP A 248 3.19 -33.10 -8.13
N VAL A 249 3.71 -31.89 -7.98
CA VAL A 249 4.92 -31.44 -8.69
C VAL A 249 6.15 -31.75 -7.84
N THR A 250 7.16 -32.38 -8.44
CA THR A 250 8.47 -32.63 -7.81
C THR A 250 9.53 -31.81 -8.52
N GLY A 251 9.93 -30.68 -7.91
CA GLY A 251 10.84 -29.72 -8.53
C GLY A 251 10.21 -29.07 -9.75
N ASN A 252 10.75 -29.35 -10.94
CA ASN A 252 10.27 -28.85 -12.22
C ASN A 252 9.60 -29.91 -13.11
N THR A 253 9.36 -31.10 -12.55
CA THR A 253 8.79 -32.24 -13.27
C THR A 253 7.48 -32.68 -12.64
N PHE A 254 6.55 -33.10 -13.47
CA PHE A 254 5.34 -33.80 -13.06
C PHE A 254 4.97 -34.89 -14.06
N THR A 255 4.21 -35.88 -13.60
CA THR A 255 3.76 -36.99 -14.45
C THR A 255 2.25 -36.98 -14.54
N LEU A 256 1.74 -37.30 -15.73
CA LEU A 256 0.32 -37.50 -15.95
C LEU A 256 0.04 -39.00 -16.18
N PRO A 257 -1.04 -39.54 -15.59
CA PRO A 257 -1.38 -40.94 -15.76
C PRO A 257 -1.69 -41.30 -17.23
N SER A 258 -1.30 -42.50 -17.67
CA SER A 258 -1.58 -42.99 -19.02
C SER A 258 -3.05 -43.12 -19.40
N HIS A 259 -3.98 -43.15 -18.43
CA HIS A 259 -5.41 -43.38 -18.67
C HIS A 259 -6.23 -42.10 -18.91
N ILE A 260 -5.61 -40.92 -18.85
CA ILE A 260 -6.32 -39.65 -19.05
C ILE A 260 -6.90 -39.53 -20.47
N HIS A 261 -7.94 -38.71 -20.65
CA HIS A 261 -8.48 -38.41 -21.98
C HIS A 261 -7.65 -37.35 -22.72
N GLU A 262 -7.86 -37.21 -24.03
CA GLU A 262 -7.33 -36.08 -24.80
C GLU A 262 -7.82 -34.75 -24.23
N GLN A 263 -6.90 -33.91 -23.76
CA GLN A 263 -7.26 -32.73 -22.98
C GLN A 263 -6.22 -31.62 -23.02
N VAL A 264 -6.64 -30.45 -22.55
CA VAL A 264 -5.80 -29.30 -22.28
C VAL A 264 -5.36 -29.33 -20.82
N VAL A 265 -4.05 -29.36 -20.61
CA VAL A 265 -3.44 -29.23 -19.29
C VAL A 265 -3.17 -27.75 -19.02
N LYS A 266 -3.52 -27.31 -17.81
CA LYS A 266 -3.30 -25.93 -17.34
C LYS A 266 -2.13 -25.90 -16.38
N VAL A 267 -1.17 -25.01 -16.60
CA VAL A 267 0.00 -24.87 -15.73
C VAL A 267 0.18 -23.41 -15.32
N SER A 268 0.45 -23.23 -14.03
CA SER A 268 0.82 -21.94 -13.45
C SER A 268 2.17 -22.07 -12.75
N VAL A 269 3.04 -21.09 -12.96
CA VAL A 269 4.36 -21.01 -12.35
C VAL A 269 4.48 -19.67 -11.63
N THR A 270 4.86 -19.68 -10.35
CA THR A 270 5.14 -18.49 -9.56
C THR A 270 6.64 -18.38 -9.31
N THR A 271 7.26 -17.34 -9.86
CA THR A 271 8.68 -16.99 -9.67
C THR A 271 8.93 -16.35 -8.30
N ASP A 272 10.20 -16.21 -7.91
CA ASP A 272 10.61 -15.56 -6.66
C ASP A 272 10.12 -14.10 -6.55
N MET A 273 10.00 -13.39 -7.69
CA MET A 273 9.50 -12.01 -7.73
C MET A 273 7.98 -11.93 -7.85
N GLN A 274 7.26 -12.99 -7.46
CA GLN A 274 5.80 -13.07 -7.48
C GLN A 274 5.18 -12.82 -8.86
N GLN A 275 5.96 -13.03 -9.93
CA GLN A 275 5.44 -13.11 -11.29
C GLN A 275 4.80 -14.49 -11.46
N ILE A 276 3.52 -14.49 -11.79
CA ILE A 276 2.71 -15.66 -12.12
C ILE A 276 2.69 -15.80 -13.64
N LEU A 277 3.23 -16.90 -14.15
CA LEU A 277 3.20 -17.30 -15.54
C LEU A 277 2.12 -18.36 -15.71
N SER A 278 1.18 -18.16 -16.62
CA SER A 278 0.12 -19.13 -16.93
C SER A 278 0.21 -19.54 -18.40
N PHE A 279 0.15 -20.84 -18.63
CA PHE A 279 0.17 -21.41 -19.96
C PHE A 279 -0.61 -22.72 -20.01
N SER A 280 -0.91 -23.17 -21.22
CA SER A 280 -1.64 -24.40 -21.47
C SER A 280 -1.09 -25.13 -22.67
N PHE A 281 -1.17 -26.45 -22.64
CA PHE A 281 -0.80 -27.31 -23.77
C PHE A 281 -1.80 -28.47 -23.86
N GLY A 282 -2.00 -28.94 -25.09
CA GLY A 282 -2.85 -30.08 -25.39
C GLY A 282 -2.08 -31.39 -25.37
N ILE A 283 -2.72 -32.44 -24.89
CA ILE A 283 -2.20 -33.81 -24.96
C ILE A 283 -3.14 -34.66 -25.80
N ARG A 284 -2.58 -35.29 -26.84
CA ARG A 284 -3.27 -36.21 -27.76
C ARG A 284 -2.71 -37.61 -27.55
N ASN A 285 -3.43 -38.47 -26.82
CA ASN A 285 -3.01 -39.85 -26.55
C ASN A 285 -3.88 -40.91 -27.26
N GLY A 286 -4.80 -40.49 -28.13
CA GLY A 286 -5.73 -41.37 -28.82
C GLY A 286 -6.86 -41.92 -27.94
N ASN A 287 -6.89 -41.57 -26.64
CA ASN A 287 -7.95 -41.95 -25.71
C ASN A 287 -9.04 -40.87 -25.68
N ARG A 288 -10.05 -41.03 -26.54
CA ARG A 288 -11.11 -40.03 -26.77
C ARG A 288 -12.41 -40.24 -26.01
N ASN A 289 -12.58 -41.38 -25.34
CA ASN A 289 -13.83 -41.79 -24.70
C ASN A 289 -13.64 -42.07 -23.23
#